data_AF-A0A9P4LCF1-F1
#
_entry.id   AF-A0A9P4LCF1-F1
#
_cell.length_a   1.000
_cell.length_b   1.000
_cell.length_c   1.000
_cell.angle_alpha   90.00
_cell.angle_beta   90.00
_cell.angle_gamma   90.00
#
_symmetry.space_group_name_H-M   'P 1'
#
loop_
_entity.id
_entity.type
_entity.pdbx_description
1 polymer ?
#
loop_
_entity_poly.entity_id
_entity_poly.type
_entity_poly.pdbx_seq_one_letter_code
_entity_poly.pdbx_strand_id
1 'polypeptide(L)'
;TLEPTPEPILDHTQLEVRKAYRGYGLGPAAPAESLPFPTNAHLTLVELVTFLPNSIRCADVIYRLISNGGTRQALWAIVNTQRDLPVELSQNCCGAWMYKSMKKAGYNGWTIKTHDRFHSGRKATWEESRLDVNFRIPRQRKRESTQVPDIPFKALAVDVRIMPQGDDALDLTRMVQYCIQEPSNPWMYPRDYDALLGVLGGPAAVQKEHSDRAAFGRWAGVMPPPPRYRAPDYLLTSQEEPEPEKKRKRMDSLRGNIPVMSVLSREEVPALKVRSRQTTPAIPVQPKRRGWPKSRPRKSNIEEGATPQPGDMEETTDQPYIRDAAEYIASPSDGAEPVDEQVNLAFLKEGSRGQSDPFSPYAFGGPRCSPPFRLLHHIAQPDPQDSSGWAENLRWAYEQCACFWYSFRTDTWNESPEHMEFIAKTRKEQLWASEELLELL
;
A
#
# COMPACT_ATOMS: atom_id res chain seq x y z
N THR A 1 1.66 -28.03 -23.12
CA THR A 1 0.36 -27.66 -22.53
C THR A 1 0.67 -26.99 -21.21
N LEU A 2 0.54 -25.67 -21.13
CA LEU A 2 0.81 -24.94 -19.88
C LEU A 2 -0.30 -25.28 -18.90
N GLU A 3 0.04 -25.87 -17.75
CA GLU A 3 -0.94 -26.11 -16.69
C GLU A 3 -1.41 -24.76 -16.13
N PRO A 4 -2.73 -24.58 -15.93
CA PRO A 4 -3.24 -23.36 -15.34
C PRO A 4 -2.71 -23.23 -13.90
N THR A 5 -1.99 -22.15 -13.63
CA THR A 5 -1.51 -21.81 -12.29
C THR A 5 -2.71 -21.70 -11.36
N PRO A 6 -2.76 -22.45 -10.23
CA PRO A 6 -3.89 -22.39 -9.32
C PRO A 6 -4.04 -20.97 -8.77
N GLU A 7 -5.23 -20.38 -8.91
CA GLU A 7 -5.54 -19.09 -8.30
C GLU A 7 -5.35 -19.19 -6.78
N PRO A 8 -4.66 -18.23 -6.15
CA PRO A 8 -4.44 -18.26 -4.71
C PRO A 8 -5.77 -18.22 -3.98
N ILE A 9 -6.04 -19.24 -3.15
CA ILE A 9 -7.20 -19.28 -2.26
C ILE A 9 -7.02 -18.14 -1.26
N LEU A 10 -7.88 -17.13 -1.33
CA LEU A 10 -7.91 -16.04 -0.36
C LEU A 10 -8.11 -16.61 1.06
N ASP A 11 -7.16 -16.33 1.96
CA ASP A 11 -7.28 -16.68 3.37
C ASP A 11 -8.56 -16.06 3.98
N HIS A 12 -9.19 -16.78 4.91
CA HIS A 12 -10.42 -16.37 5.60
C HIS A 12 -10.28 -14.98 6.23
N THR A 13 -9.08 -14.64 6.71
CA THR A 13 -8.71 -13.33 7.25
C THR A 13 -8.92 -12.21 6.23
N GLN A 14 -8.45 -12.39 5.00
CA GLN A 14 -8.60 -11.39 3.93
C GLN A 14 -10.07 -11.20 3.53
N LEU A 15 -10.88 -12.25 3.62
CA LEU A 15 -12.32 -12.17 3.33
C LEU A 15 -13.06 -11.33 4.38
N GLU A 16 -12.74 -11.51 5.66
CA GLU A 16 -13.32 -10.73 6.76
C GLU A 16 -12.87 -9.26 6.71
N VAL A 17 -11.59 -8.99 6.43
CA VAL A 17 -11.10 -7.63 6.16
C VAL A 17 -11.88 -7.00 4.99
N ARG A 18 -12.03 -7.71 3.88
CA ARG A 18 -12.84 -7.24 2.74
C ARG A 18 -14.31 -6.96 3.08
N LYS A 19 -14.91 -7.72 4.00
CA LYS A 19 -16.28 -7.47 4.48
C LYS A 19 -16.33 -6.24 5.38
N ALA A 20 -15.39 -6.12 6.33
CA ALA A 20 -15.30 -4.98 7.24
C ALA A 20 -15.12 -3.66 6.49
N TYR A 21 -14.30 -3.67 5.43
CA TYR A 21 -14.06 -2.49 4.59
C TYR A 21 -15.04 -2.35 3.41
N ARG A 22 -16.07 -3.19 3.32
CA ARG A 22 -17.06 -3.15 2.25
C ARG A 22 -17.88 -1.85 2.35
N GLY A 23 -17.54 -0.87 1.51
CA GLY A 23 -18.19 0.44 1.47
C GLY A 23 -17.21 1.61 1.67
N TYR A 24 -16.06 1.35 2.32
CA TYR A 24 -15.01 2.35 2.56
C TYR A 24 -14.14 2.62 1.32
N GLY A 25 -14.31 1.85 0.23
CA GLY A 25 -13.67 2.15 -1.04
C GLY A 25 -12.15 2.10 -0.97
N LEU A 26 -11.51 3.27 -0.99
CA LEU A 26 -10.06 3.47 -1.00
C LEU A 26 -9.48 3.69 0.42
N GLY A 27 -10.22 3.29 1.45
CA GLY A 27 -9.86 3.44 2.86
C GLY A 27 -10.61 4.61 3.53
N PRO A 28 -10.78 4.54 4.86
CA PRO A 28 -11.53 5.55 5.62
C PRO A 28 -10.83 6.92 5.65
N ALA A 29 -9.50 6.97 5.55
CA ALA A 29 -8.75 8.23 5.53
C ALA A 29 -8.65 8.87 4.14
N ALA A 30 -9.14 8.19 3.08
CA ALA A 30 -9.12 8.77 1.74
C ALA A 30 -10.01 10.02 1.69
N PRO A 31 -9.52 11.15 1.14
CA PRO A 31 -10.31 12.36 1.02
C PRO A 31 -11.66 12.13 0.33
N ALA A 32 -12.69 12.82 0.81
CA ALA A 32 -14.05 12.62 0.34
C ALA A 32 -14.17 12.82 -1.19
N GLU A 33 -15.00 12.01 -1.84
CA GLU A 33 -15.29 12.10 -3.29
C GLU A 33 -15.80 13.48 -3.73
N SER A 34 -16.39 14.25 -2.81
CA SER A 34 -16.92 15.59 -3.05
C SER A 34 -16.01 16.73 -2.58
N LEU A 35 -14.77 16.43 -2.18
CA LEU A 35 -13.78 17.47 -1.89
C LEU A 35 -13.46 18.25 -3.18
N PRO A 36 -13.44 19.60 -3.18
CA PRO A 36 -13.21 20.37 -4.39
C PRO A 36 -11.76 20.25 -4.88
N PHE A 37 -11.58 20.52 -6.17
CA PHE A 37 -10.25 20.83 -6.73
C PHE A 37 -10.01 22.35 -6.67
N PRO A 38 -8.78 22.81 -6.39
CA PRO A 38 -8.42 24.22 -6.49
C PRO A 38 -8.49 24.69 -7.95
N THR A 39 -8.98 25.92 -8.18
CA THR A 39 -9.26 26.46 -9.52
C THR A 39 -8.01 26.64 -10.40
N ASN A 40 -6.86 26.94 -9.78
CA ASN A 40 -5.63 27.22 -10.50
C ASN A 40 -4.60 26.08 -10.37
N ALA A 41 -5.01 24.93 -9.83
CA ALA A 41 -4.09 23.83 -9.61
C ALA A 41 -3.76 23.10 -10.92
N HIS A 42 -2.48 22.82 -11.11
CA HIS A 42 -1.98 21.82 -12.05
C HIS A 42 -1.56 20.61 -11.26
N LEU A 43 -2.19 19.46 -11.52
CA LEU A 43 -1.88 18.22 -10.81
C LEU A 43 -1.50 17.14 -11.82
N THR A 44 -0.40 16.43 -11.56
CA THR A 44 -0.08 15.22 -12.33
C THR A 44 -1.13 14.15 -12.08
N LEU A 45 -1.26 13.19 -12.99
CA LEU A 45 -2.07 11.99 -12.75
C LEU A 45 -1.69 11.31 -11.42
N VAL A 46 -0.39 11.19 -11.14
CA VAL A 46 0.09 10.44 -9.97
C VAL A 46 -0.22 11.20 -8.69
N GLU A 47 -0.07 12.52 -8.65
CA GLU A 47 -0.56 13.34 -7.53
C GLU A 47 -2.06 13.19 -7.32
N LEU A 48 -2.84 13.24 -8.41
CA LEU A 48 -4.30 13.12 -8.35
C LEU A 48 -4.74 11.80 -7.71
N VAL A 49 -4.19 10.66 -8.14
CA VAL A 49 -4.63 9.36 -7.61
C VAL A 49 -3.92 8.97 -6.31
N THR A 50 -2.79 9.60 -5.99
CA THR A 50 -2.09 9.40 -4.71
C THR A 50 -2.74 10.18 -3.60
N PHE A 51 -2.97 11.48 -3.75
CA PHE A 51 -3.53 12.32 -2.69
C PHE A 51 -5.05 12.38 -2.69
N LEU A 52 -5.68 12.24 -3.86
CA LEU A 52 -7.13 12.31 -4.03
C LEU A 52 -7.63 11.05 -4.73
N PRO A 53 -7.44 9.84 -4.17
CA PRO A 53 -7.70 8.59 -4.88
C PRO A 53 -9.17 8.45 -5.31
N ASN A 54 -10.12 9.09 -4.60
CA ASN A 54 -11.52 9.12 -5.01
C ASN A 54 -11.79 9.98 -6.26
N SER A 55 -10.81 10.72 -6.78
CA SER A 55 -10.87 11.48 -8.03
C SER A 55 -11.19 10.60 -9.24
N ILE A 56 -10.86 9.29 -9.20
CA ILE A 56 -11.25 8.30 -10.22
C ILE A 56 -12.76 8.06 -10.30
N ARG A 57 -13.55 8.70 -9.43
CA ARG A 57 -15.02 8.75 -9.48
C ARG A 57 -15.56 10.05 -10.08
N CYS A 58 -14.69 10.97 -10.48
CA CYS A 58 -15.05 12.16 -11.24
C CYS A 58 -15.00 11.86 -12.74
N ALA A 59 -16.10 12.12 -13.45
CA ALA A 59 -16.19 11.86 -14.89
C ALA A 59 -15.21 12.73 -15.70
N ASP A 60 -14.95 13.97 -15.27
CA ASP A 60 -14.03 14.86 -15.98
C ASP A 60 -12.57 14.39 -15.82
N VAL A 61 -12.20 13.93 -14.61
CA VAL A 61 -10.90 13.25 -14.36
C VAL A 61 -10.79 12.00 -15.22
N ILE A 62 -11.77 11.09 -15.17
CA ILE A 62 -11.77 9.86 -15.98
C ILE A 62 -11.62 10.19 -17.47
N TYR A 63 -12.34 11.21 -17.95
CA TYR A 63 -12.29 11.61 -19.34
C TYR A 63 -10.88 12.06 -19.72
N ARG A 64 -10.26 12.95 -18.94
CA ARG A 64 -8.87 13.39 -19.12
C ARG A 64 -7.91 12.20 -19.19
N LEU A 65 -7.97 11.34 -18.17
CA LEU A 65 -7.04 10.22 -18.05
C LEU A 65 -7.14 9.25 -19.24
N ILE A 66 -8.35 8.87 -19.64
CA ILE A 66 -8.52 7.94 -20.77
C ILE A 66 -8.19 8.60 -22.11
N SER A 67 -8.48 9.89 -22.30
CA SER A 67 -8.06 10.62 -23.50
C SER A 67 -6.54 10.66 -23.66
N ASN A 68 -5.80 10.64 -22.54
CA ASN A 68 -4.34 10.63 -22.52
C ASN A 68 -3.72 9.22 -22.44
N GLY A 69 -4.46 8.17 -22.82
CA GLY A 69 -3.94 6.80 -22.90
C GLY A 69 -4.08 5.98 -21.62
N GLY A 70 -4.86 6.45 -20.66
CA GLY A 70 -5.07 5.77 -19.40
C GLY A 70 -5.69 4.39 -19.52
N THR A 71 -5.23 3.45 -18.69
CA THR A 71 -5.76 2.09 -18.60
C THR A 71 -6.13 1.74 -17.16
N ARG A 72 -7.01 0.74 -17.00
CA ARG A 72 -7.34 0.21 -15.66
C ARG A 72 -6.13 -0.37 -14.96
N GLN A 73 -5.22 -0.99 -15.72
CA GLN A 73 -4.00 -1.60 -15.19
C GLN A 73 -3.05 -0.53 -14.66
N ALA A 74 -2.81 0.54 -15.41
CA ALA A 74 -1.91 1.60 -14.96
C ALA A 74 -2.47 2.32 -13.73
N LEU A 75 -3.76 2.65 -13.69
CA LEU A 75 -4.38 3.27 -12.50
C LEU A 75 -4.34 2.36 -11.28
N TRP A 76 -4.56 1.06 -11.49
CA TRP A 76 -4.42 0.04 -10.46
C TRP A 76 -2.99 -0.02 -9.92
N ALA A 77 -1.99 -0.05 -10.80
CA ALA A 77 -0.58 -0.07 -10.43
C ALA A 77 -0.21 1.19 -9.64
N ILE A 78 -0.52 2.38 -10.14
CA ILE A 78 -0.20 3.65 -9.46
C ILE A 78 -0.82 3.68 -8.05
N VAL A 79 -2.13 3.42 -7.94
CA VAL A 79 -2.81 3.53 -6.64
C VAL A 79 -2.27 2.53 -5.62
N ASN A 80 -2.07 1.27 -6.00
CA ASN A 80 -1.58 0.25 -5.06
C ASN A 80 -0.07 0.38 -4.76
N THR A 81 0.71 1.03 -5.63
CA THR A 81 2.11 1.37 -5.34
C THR A 81 2.21 2.57 -4.40
N GLN A 82 1.42 3.61 -4.65
CA GLN A 82 1.55 4.88 -3.94
C GLN A 82 0.77 4.91 -2.62
N ARG A 83 -0.18 4.00 -2.38
CA ARG A 83 -1.03 4.01 -1.19
C ARG A 83 -1.11 2.67 -0.45
N ASP A 84 -1.24 2.77 0.86
CA ASP A 84 -1.58 1.67 1.75
C ASP A 84 -3.10 1.54 1.88
N LEU A 85 -3.67 0.62 1.10
CA LEU A 85 -5.10 0.36 1.15
C LEU A 85 -5.41 -0.78 2.12
N PRO A 86 -6.47 -0.67 2.95
CA PRO A 86 -6.93 -1.80 3.76
C PRO A 86 -7.29 -3.04 2.93
N VAL A 87 -7.71 -2.79 1.69
CA VAL A 87 -7.95 -3.81 0.66
C VAL A 87 -7.39 -3.27 -0.64
N GLU A 88 -6.52 -4.05 -1.28
CA GLU A 88 -6.00 -3.68 -2.61
C GLU A 88 -7.12 -3.34 -3.57
N LEU A 89 -6.93 -2.22 -4.29
CA LEU A 89 -7.78 -1.92 -5.41
C LEU A 89 -7.57 -3.04 -6.43
N SER A 90 -8.65 -3.60 -6.99
CA SER A 90 -8.55 -4.49 -8.15
C SER A 90 -8.85 -3.73 -9.44
N GLN A 91 -8.28 -4.17 -10.56
CA GLN A 91 -8.55 -3.58 -11.88
C GLN A 91 -10.05 -3.59 -12.23
N ASN A 92 -10.77 -4.63 -11.79
CA ASN A 92 -12.22 -4.75 -11.98
C ASN A 92 -12.99 -3.71 -11.16
N CYS A 93 -12.60 -3.47 -9.90
CA CYS A 93 -13.19 -2.42 -9.07
C CYS A 93 -12.93 -1.03 -9.66
N CYS A 94 -11.68 -0.75 -10.06
CA CYS A 94 -11.31 0.48 -10.75
C CYS A 94 -12.21 0.72 -11.98
N GLY A 95 -12.31 -0.27 -12.88
CA GLY A 95 -13.18 -0.18 -14.05
C GLY A 95 -14.66 0.04 -13.71
N ALA A 96 -15.20 -0.69 -12.73
CA ALA A 96 -16.59 -0.54 -12.30
C ALA A 96 -16.90 0.87 -11.78
N TRP A 97 -15.97 1.47 -11.03
CA TRP A 97 -16.10 2.85 -10.56
C TRP A 97 -16.06 3.86 -11.71
N MET A 98 -15.16 3.67 -12.67
CA MET A 98 -15.07 4.55 -13.85
C MET A 98 -16.36 4.49 -14.68
N TYR A 99 -16.85 3.28 -15.01
CA TYR A 99 -18.07 3.11 -15.80
C TYR A 99 -19.30 3.69 -15.09
N LYS A 100 -19.44 3.46 -13.79
CA LYS A 100 -20.53 4.02 -13.00
C LYS A 100 -20.51 5.55 -13.01
N SER A 101 -19.32 6.15 -12.90
CA SER A 101 -19.14 7.61 -12.86
C SER A 101 -19.42 8.26 -14.21
N MET A 102 -18.90 7.68 -15.30
CA MET A 102 -19.18 8.13 -16.66
C MET A 102 -20.67 8.01 -17.00
N LYS A 103 -21.33 6.90 -16.63
CA LYS A 103 -22.78 6.73 -16.81
C LYS A 103 -23.57 7.81 -16.05
N LYS A 104 -23.23 8.08 -14.78
CA LYS A 104 -23.87 9.15 -13.98
C LYS A 104 -23.70 10.54 -14.60
N ALA A 105 -22.58 10.78 -15.30
CA ALA A 105 -22.33 12.04 -15.99
C ALA A 105 -23.11 12.19 -17.31
N GLY A 106 -23.77 11.12 -17.79
CA GLY A 106 -24.58 11.13 -19.02
C GLY A 106 -23.91 10.45 -20.21
N TYR A 107 -22.72 9.87 -20.03
CA TYR A 107 -22.02 9.11 -21.06
C TYR A 107 -22.58 7.67 -21.14
N ASN A 108 -23.82 7.54 -21.62
CA ASN A 108 -24.51 6.26 -21.72
C ASN A 108 -23.82 5.32 -22.74
N GLY A 109 -23.56 4.08 -22.34
CA GLY A 109 -22.84 3.11 -23.17
C GLY A 109 -21.33 3.34 -23.23
N TRP A 110 -20.79 4.28 -22.44
CA TRP A 110 -19.36 4.51 -22.38
C TRP A 110 -18.62 3.35 -21.72
N THR A 111 -17.59 2.90 -22.41
CA THR A 111 -16.51 2.02 -21.95
C THR A 111 -15.18 2.58 -22.44
N ILE A 112 -14.07 2.14 -21.86
CA ILE A 112 -12.72 2.54 -22.30
C ILE A 112 -12.54 2.25 -23.80
N LYS A 113 -12.96 1.07 -24.28
CA LYS A 113 -12.89 0.67 -25.70
C LYS A 113 -13.69 1.57 -26.65
N THR A 114 -14.75 2.19 -26.14
CA THR A 114 -15.63 3.08 -26.92
C THR A 114 -15.33 4.55 -26.69
N HIS A 115 -14.33 4.89 -25.86
CA HIS A 115 -14.04 6.27 -25.46
C HIS A 115 -13.79 7.16 -26.68
N ASP A 116 -13.07 6.68 -27.68
CA ASP A 116 -12.77 7.42 -28.91
C ASP A 116 -14.00 7.92 -29.64
N ARG A 117 -15.13 7.19 -29.58
CA ARG A 117 -16.41 7.65 -30.15
C ARG A 117 -16.88 8.93 -29.47
N PHE A 118 -16.78 8.98 -28.14
CA PHE A 118 -17.15 10.15 -27.34
C PHE A 118 -16.11 11.27 -27.45
N HIS A 119 -14.85 10.92 -27.68
CA HIS A 119 -13.73 11.85 -27.78
C HIS A 119 -13.57 12.49 -29.16
N SER A 120 -14.10 11.87 -30.21
CA SER A 120 -13.99 12.33 -31.61
C SER A 120 -14.23 13.84 -31.81
N GLY A 121 -15.29 14.39 -31.23
CA GLY A 121 -15.63 15.82 -31.36
C GLY A 121 -14.73 16.78 -30.58
N ARG A 122 -13.91 16.28 -29.63
CA ARG A 122 -12.96 17.09 -28.85
C ARG A 122 -11.52 16.90 -29.28
N LYS A 123 -11.22 15.88 -30.08
CA LYS A 123 -9.85 15.48 -30.44
C LYS A 123 -9.04 16.62 -31.07
N ALA A 124 -9.67 17.45 -31.90
CA ALA A 124 -8.99 18.56 -32.58
C ALA A 124 -8.59 19.71 -31.63
N THR A 125 -9.28 19.87 -30.50
CA THR A 125 -9.03 20.91 -29.51
C THR A 125 -8.50 20.34 -28.19
N TRP A 126 -8.15 19.06 -28.17
CA TRP A 126 -7.68 18.39 -26.97
C TRP A 126 -6.19 18.68 -26.79
N GLU A 127 -5.83 19.19 -25.62
CA GLU A 127 -4.45 19.47 -25.26
C GLU A 127 -3.96 18.43 -24.26
N GLU A 128 -3.07 17.55 -24.70
CA GLU A 128 -2.60 16.43 -23.87
C GLU A 128 -1.69 16.85 -22.71
N SER A 129 -1.02 18.00 -22.85
CA SER A 129 -0.15 18.61 -21.82
C SER A 129 -0.92 19.32 -20.71
N ARG A 130 -2.24 19.43 -20.85
CA ARG A 130 -3.08 20.21 -19.94
C ARG A 130 -3.33 19.46 -18.63
N LEU A 131 -2.74 19.96 -17.55
CA LEU A 131 -2.81 19.37 -16.20
C LEU A 131 -3.78 20.05 -15.24
N ASP A 132 -4.54 21.06 -15.68
CA ASP A 132 -5.48 21.76 -14.81
C ASP A 132 -6.59 20.84 -14.32
N VAL A 133 -7.11 21.17 -13.13
CA VAL A 133 -8.12 20.37 -12.45
C VAL A 133 -9.43 21.15 -12.24
N ASN A 134 -9.79 22.00 -13.20
CA ASN A 134 -11.07 22.72 -13.28
C ASN A 134 -12.25 21.78 -13.59
N PHE A 135 -12.39 20.73 -12.79
CA PHE A 135 -13.34 19.65 -12.96
C PHE A 135 -14.59 19.88 -12.12
N ARG A 136 -15.71 19.35 -12.62
CA ARG A 136 -16.96 19.35 -11.86
C ARG A 136 -16.90 18.29 -10.77
N ILE A 137 -17.33 18.67 -9.58
CA ILE A 137 -17.40 17.73 -8.45
C ILE A 137 -18.57 16.75 -8.69
N PRO A 138 -18.43 15.44 -8.44
CA PRO A 138 -19.46 14.42 -8.73
C PRO A 138 -20.88 14.71 -8.20
N ARG A 139 -21.04 15.60 -7.21
CA ARG A 139 -22.32 15.92 -6.55
C ARG A 139 -22.92 17.29 -6.88
N GLN A 140 -22.24 18.15 -7.65
CA GLN A 140 -22.76 19.50 -7.98
C GLN A 140 -24.09 19.50 -8.76
N ARG A 141 -24.53 18.35 -9.32
CA ARG A 141 -25.81 18.26 -10.06
C ARG A 141 -27.06 18.25 -9.17
N LYS A 142 -26.95 17.95 -7.87
CA LYS A 142 -28.09 18.00 -6.95
C LYS A 142 -28.04 19.32 -6.18
N ARG A 143 -29.16 20.04 -6.13
CA ARG A 143 -29.32 21.35 -5.45
C ARG A 143 -28.96 21.36 -3.96
N GLU A 144 -28.77 20.20 -3.35
CA GLU A 144 -28.49 20.01 -1.91
C GLU A 144 -27.10 19.39 -1.68
N SER A 145 -26.06 19.82 -2.41
CA SER A 145 -24.71 19.34 -2.11
C SER A 145 -24.23 19.96 -0.80
N THR A 146 -24.20 19.19 0.28
CA THR A 146 -23.47 19.53 1.50
C THR A 146 -22.03 19.83 1.12
N GLN A 147 -21.57 21.06 1.39
CA GLN A 147 -20.19 21.45 1.19
C GLN A 147 -19.33 20.57 2.10
N VAL A 148 -18.35 19.87 1.51
CA VAL A 148 -17.37 19.12 2.29
C VAL A 148 -16.46 20.14 2.97
N PRO A 149 -16.18 20.00 4.28
CA PRO A 149 -15.23 20.87 4.95
C PRO A 149 -13.85 20.75 4.31
N ASP A 150 -13.08 21.84 4.35
CA ASP A 150 -11.66 21.81 4.01
C ASP A 150 -10.93 20.83 4.95
N ILE A 151 -9.85 20.22 4.48
CA ILE A 151 -9.02 19.30 5.26
C ILE A 151 -7.59 19.82 5.37
N PRO A 152 -6.84 19.53 6.45
CA PRO A 152 -5.43 19.91 6.52
C PRO A 152 -4.63 19.28 5.37
N PHE A 153 -3.69 20.01 4.76
CA PHE A 153 -2.85 19.44 3.68
C PHE A 153 -2.11 18.17 4.12
N LYS A 154 -1.61 18.13 5.35
CA LYS A 154 -0.96 16.94 5.92
C LYS A 154 -1.87 15.71 5.98
N ALA A 155 -3.20 15.89 6.03
CA ALA A 155 -4.15 14.79 6.01
C ALA A 155 -4.19 14.06 4.65
N LEU A 156 -3.78 14.73 3.55
CA LEU A 156 -3.65 14.09 2.23
C LEU A 156 -2.56 13.01 2.20
N ALA A 157 -1.58 13.10 3.10
CA ALA A 157 -0.51 12.13 3.24
C ALA A 157 -0.92 10.86 4.00
N VAL A 158 -2.11 10.83 4.60
CA VAL A 158 -2.57 9.65 5.34
C VAL A 158 -2.78 8.50 4.34
N ASP A 159 -2.21 7.35 4.69
CA ASP A 159 -2.15 6.13 3.87
C ASP A 159 -1.40 6.29 2.54
N VAL A 160 -0.57 7.32 2.39
CA VAL A 160 0.38 7.42 1.27
C VAL A 160 1.62 6.59 1.61
N ARG A 161 1.86 5.53 0.84
CA ARG A 161 3.00 4.61 0.98
C ARG A 161 4.28 5.23 0.45
N ILE A 162 4.17 5.82 -0.75
CA ILE A 162 5.27 6.43 -1.50
C ILE A 162 4.76 7.80 -1.93
N MET A 163 5.55 8.85 -1.68
CA MET A 163 5.24 10.18 -2.20
C MET A 163 5.56 10.21 -3.69
N PRO A 164 4.77 10.89 -4.54
CA PRO A 164 5.17 11.11 -5.93
C PRO A 164 6.53 11.81 -5.96
N GLN A 165 7.36 11.49 -6.95
CA GLN A 165 8.72 12.04 -7.10
C GLN A 165 9.02 12.30 -8.58
N GLY A 166 10.03 13.14 -8.85
CA GLY A 166 10.48 13.47 -10.21
C GLY A 166 9.33 13.91 -11.10
N ASP A 167 9.23 13.31 -12.29
CA ASP A 167 8.21 13.63 -13.30
C ASP A 167 6.77 13.26 -12.90
N ASP A 168 6.59 12.52 -11.80
CA ASP A 168 5.28 12.17 -11.24
C ASP A 168 4.82 13.16 -10.16
N ALA A 169 5.67 14.11 -9.75
CA ALA A 169 5.38 15.13 -8.74
C ALA A 169 5.29 16.53 -9.34
N LEU A 170 4.44 17.39 -8.75
CA LEU A 170 4.38 18.80 -9.05
C LEU A 170 4.11 19.59 -7.75
N ASP A 171 3.18 20.55 -7.79
CA ASP A 171 2.95 21.48 -6.69
C ASP A 171 2.28 20.83 -5.48
N LEU A 172 1.35 19.88 -5.67
CA LEU A 172 0.63 19.28 -4.55
C LEU A 172 1.54 18.40 -3.69
N THR A 173 2.46 17.65 -4.30
CA THR A 173 3.49 16.91 -3.56
C THR A 173 4.31 17.85 -2.67
N ARG A 174 4.81 18.97 -3.22
CA ARG A 174 5.61 19.95 -2.48
C ARG A 174 4.83 20.54 -1.30
N MET A 175 3.57 20.89 -1.51
CA MET A 175 2.67 21.40 -0.48
C MET A 175 2.42 20.40 0.66
N VAL A 176 2.14 19.15 0.30
CA VAL A 176 1.90 18.09 1.28
C VAL A 176 3.17 17.82 2.10
N GLN A 177 4.33 17.69 1.45
CA GLN A 177 5.62 17.50 2.13
C GLN A 177 5.95 18.64 3.09
N TYR A 178 5.78 19.89 2.64
CA TYR A 178 5.98 21.06 3.49
C TYR A 178 5.09 21.02 4.75
N CYS A 179 3.81 20.68 4.60
CA CYS A 179 2.88 20.60 5.74
C CYS A 179 3.12 19.40 6.67
N ILE A 180 3.81 18.36 6.20
CA ILE A 180 4.27 17.26 7.07
C ILE A 180 5.47 17.72 7.91
N GLN A 181 6.41 18.44 7.29
CA GLN A 181 7.61 18.94 7.95
C GLN A 181 7.31 20.08 8.94
N GLU A 182 6.28 20.89 8.65
CA GLU A 182 5.83 21.99 9.51
C GLU A 182 4.38 21.77 10.01
N PRO A 183 4.15 20.76 10.89
CA PRO A 183 2.81 20.31 11.24
C PRO A 183 1.99 21.31 12.08
N SER A 184 2.63 22.35 12.62
CA SER A 184 2.01 23.45 13.36
C SER A 184 1.24 24.42 12.47
N ASN A 185 1.54 24.45 11.16
CA ASN A 185 0.91 25.39 10.26
C ASN A 185 -0.50 24.92 9.88
N PRO A 186 -1.52 25.79 9.97
CA PRO A 186 -2.93 25.41 9.78
C PRO A 186 -3.35 25.41 8.30
N TRP A 187 -2.47 25.02 7.38
CA TRP A 187 -2.78 25.04 5.94
C TRP A 187 -3.89 24.04 5.58
N MET A 188 -4.98 24.54 4.98
CA MET A 188 -6.14 23.73 4.62
C MET A 188 -6.32 23.62 3.11
N TYR A 189 -6.50 22.40 2.63
CA TYR A 189 -6.87 22.08 1.26
C TYR A 189 -8.41 22.04 1.10
N PRO A 190 -8.97 22.57 0.00
CA PRO A 190 -8.30 23.27 -1.09
C PRO A 190 -8.18 24.79 -0.87
N ARG A 191 -8.77 25.33 0.21
CA ARG A 191 -8.92 26.76 0.45
C ARG A 191 -7.61 27.55 0.35
N ASP A 192 -6.55 27.06 0.97
CA ASP A 192 -5.29 27.78 1.13
C ASP A 192 -4.26 27.40 0.05
N TYR A 193 -4.68 26.71 -1.03
CA TYR A 193 -3.78 26.20 -2.07
C TYR A 193 -2.90 27.29 -2.70
N ASP A 194 -3.50 28.37 -3.20
CA ASP A 194 -2.75 29.45 -3.88
C ASP A 194 -1.84 30.21 -2.90
N ALA A 195 -2.28 30.39 -1.66
CA ALA A 195 -1.50 31.06 -0.62
C ALA A 195 -0.27 30.24 -0.22
N LEU A 196 -0.46 28.93 0.01
CA LEU A 196 0.64 28.00 0.31
C LEU A 196 1.60 27.90 -0.88
N LEU A 197 1.09 27.90 -2.11
CA LEU A 197 1.94 27.93 -3.31
C LEU A 197 2.84 29.17 -3.34
N GLY A 198 2.29 30.34 -2.98
CA GLY A 198 3.06 31.58 -2.85
C GLY A 198 4.19 31.49 -1.83
N VAL A 199 3.95 30.82 -0.69
CA VAL A 199 5.00 30.54 0.32
C VAL A 199 6.10 29.64 -0.25
N LEU A 200 5.74 28.69 -1.11
CA LEU A 200 6.68 27.78 -1.77
C LEU A 200 7.35 28.37 -3.02
N GLY A 201 7.27 29.68 -3.24
CA GLY A 201 7.92 30.36 -4.37
C GLY A 201 7.11 30.31 -5.68
N GLY A 202 5.84 29.93 -5.63
CA GLY A 202 4.94 29.87 -6.77
C GLY A 202 4.89 28.52 -7.49
N PRO A 203 4.09 28.45 -8.57
CA PRO A 203 3.88 27.22 -9.34
C PRO A 203 5.18 26.68 -9.95
N ALA A 204 5.40 25.38 -9.84
CA ALA A 204 6.48 24.70 -10.54
C ALA A 204 6.26 24.74 -12.06
N ALA A 205 7.35 24.80 -12.82
CA ALA A 205 7.28 24.75 -14.27
C ALA A 205 6.76 23.38 -14.74
N VAL A 206 5.67 23.38 -15.50
CA VAL A 206 5.12 22.15 -16.09
C VAL A 206 6.00 21.73 -17.27
N GLN A 207 6.57 20.53 -17.17
CA GLN A 207 7.36 19.89 -18.22
C GLN A 207 6.51 18.89 -19.00
N LYS A 208 6.99 18.46 -20.16
CA LYS A 208 6.28 17.48 -21.02
C LYS A 208 6.14 16.14 -20.31
N GLU A 209 7.12 15.81 -19.48
CA GLU A 209 7.27 14.58 -18.72
C GLU A 209 6.22 14.48 -17.60
N HIS A 210 5.62 15.59 -17.18
CA HIS A 210 4.50 15.64 -16.24
C HIS A 210 3.15 15.28 -16.87
N SER A 211 3.07 15.17 -18.21
CA SER A 211 1.81 14.86 -18.90
C SER A 211 1.27 13.48 -18.50
N ASP A 212 -0.06 13.33 -18.49
CA ASP A 212 -0.69 12.05 -18.17
C ASP A 212 -0.21 10.93 -19.10
N ARG A 213 0.01 11.24 -20.39
CA ARG A 213 0.51 10.28 -21.38
C ARG A 213 1.90 9.77 -21.02
N ALA A 214 2.80 10.67 -20.61
CA ALA A 214 4.14 10.29 -20.18
C ALA A 214 4.08 9.43 -18.91
N ALA A 215 3.26 9.81 -17.93
CA ALA A 215 3.04 9.02 -16.73
C ALA A 215 2.50 7.61 -17.07
N PHE A 216 1.48 7.50 -17.93
CA PHE A 216 0.98 6.18 -18.35
C PHE A 216 2.03 5.34 -19.10
N GLY A 217 2.97 5.97 -19.82
CA GLY A 217 4.11 5.29 -20.42
C GLY A 217 5.04 4.69 -19.36
N ARG A 218 5.38 5.46 -18.31
CA ARG A 218 6.22 4.99 -17.19
C ARG A 218 5.55 3.86 -16.39
N TRP A 219 4.25 3.98 -16.18
CA TRP A 219 3.47 3.03 -15.38
C TRP A 219 2.92 1.85 -16.20
N ALA A 220 3.28 1.74 -17.48
CA ALA A 220 2.90 0.62 -18.32
C ALA A 220 3.65 -0.65 -17.89
N GLY A 221 2.91 -1.70 -17.52
CA GLY A 221 3.51 -2.99 -17.12
C GLY A 221 4.08 -3.02 -15.71
N VAL A 222 4.07 -1.91 -14.98
CA VAL A 222 4.47 -1.87 -13.56
C VAL A 222 3.52 -2.75 -12.75
N MET A 223 4.10 -3.67 -11.99
CA MET A 223 3.39 -4.46 -10.99
C MET A 223 3.49 -3.73 -9.65
N PRO A 224 2.37 -3.47 -8.96
CA PRO A 224 2.43 -2.85 -7.66
C PRO A 224 3.15 -3.79 -6.67
N PRO A 225 3.91 -3.23 -5.72
CA PRO A 225 4.46 -3.99 -4.62
C PRO A 225 3.32 -4.67 -3.85
N PRO A 226 3.59 -5.81 -3.17
CA PRO A 226 2.58 -6.50 -2.37
C PRO A 226 1.89 -5.56 -1.37
N PRO A 227 0.65 -5.88 -0.95
CA PRO A 227 -0.09 -5.04 -0.03
C PRO A 227 0.59 -5.04 1.33
N ARG A 228 0.78 -3.84 1.90
CA ARG A 228 1.26 -3.72 3.27
C ARG A 228 0.11 -4.03 4.22
N TYR A 229 0.20 -5.13 4.96
CA TYR A 229 -0.78 -5.41 6.00
C TYR A 229 -0.51 -4.48 7.18
N ARG A 230 -1.24 -3.37 7.26
CA ARG A 230 -1.26 -2.57 8.48
C ARG A 230 -2.06 -3.36 9.50
N ALA A 231 -1.46 -3.68 10.64
CA ALA A 231 -2.25 -4.09 11.80
C ALA A 231 -3.35 -3.03 11.99
N PRO A 232 -4.62 -3.43 12.20
CA PRO A 232 -5.71 -2.48 12.41
C PRO A 232 -5.26 -1.50 13.48
N ASP A 233 -5.05 -0.25 13.10
CA ASP A 233 -4.55 0.75 14.02
C ASP A 233 -5.72 1.13 14.92
N TYR A 234 -5.91 0.35 15.99
CA TYR A 234 -7.02 0.49 16.93
C TYR A 234 -7.11 1.94 17.47
N LEU A 235 -6.01 2.69 17.41
CA LEU A 235 -5.89 4.07 17.86
C LEU A 235 -6.66 5.10 17.01
N LEU A 236 -6.88 4.86 15.72
CA LEU A 236 -7.69 5.78 14.89
C LEU A 236 -9.19 5.68 15.19
N THR A 237 -9.61 4.63 15.89
CA THR A 237 -10.98 4.46 16.39
C THR A 237 -11.24 5.28 17.67
N SER A 238 -10.19 5.86 18.26
CA SER A 238 -10.26 6.63 19.51
C SER A 238 -10.54 8.13 19.29
N GLN A 239 -10.62 8.61 18.05
CA GLN A 239 -11.08 9.97 17.79
C GLN A 239 -12.58 10.06 18.02
N GLU A 240 -12.92 10.38 19.27
CA GLU A 240 -14.19 10.93 19.76
C GLU A 240 -15.40 10.54 18.91
N GLU A 241 -15.89 9.31 19.09
CA GLU A 241 -17.30 9.02 18.84
C GLU A 241 -18.10 10.14 19.52
N PRO A 242 -18.86 10.97 18.77
CA PRO A 242 -19.64 12.04 19.36
C PRO A 242 -20.59 11.39 20.37
N GLU A 243 -20.44 11.78 21.65
CA GLU A 243 -21.29 11.37 22.76
C GLU A 243 -22.73 11.21 22.24
N PRO A 244 -23.33 10.01 22.33
CA PRO A 244 -24.61 9.74 21.69
C PRO A 244 -25.60 10.77 22.20
N GLU A 245 -26.02 11.68 21.31
CA GLU A 245 -27.00 12.73 21.60
C GLU A 245 -28.17 12.04 22.30
N LYS A 246 -28.27 12.26 23.62
CA LYS A 246 -29.35 11.75 24.45
C LYS A 246 -30.61 12.26 23.80
N LYS A 247 -31.31 11.35 23.09
CA LYS A 247 -32.63 11.60 22.50
C LYS A 247 -33.50 12.21 23.58
N ARG A 248 -33.58 13.54 23.60
CA ARG A 248 -34.53 14.28 24.43
C ARG A 248 -35.89 13.83 23.93
N LYS A 249 -36.51 12.92 24.68
CA LYS A 249 -37.91 12.57 24.52
C LYS A 249 -38.67 13.88 24.44
N ARG A 250 -39.24 14.18 23.28
CA ARG A 250 -40.32 15.16 23.15
C ARG A 250 -41.38 14.74 24.16
N MET A 251 -41.48 15.48 25.26
CA MET A 251 -42.67 15.44 26.10
C MET A 251 -43.77 16.09 25.27
N ASP A 252 -44.68 15.27 24.79
CA ASP A 252 -45.95 15.71 24.25
C ASP A 252 -46.68 16.53 25.31
N SER A 253 -47.09 17.72 24.89
CA SER A 253 -47.87 18.65 25.67
C SER A 253 -49.26 18.07 25.97
N LEU A 254 -49.55 17.92 27.25
CA LEU A 254 -50.87 17.73 27.82
C LEU A 254 -51.82 18.88 27.42
N ARG A 255 -52.78 18.59 26.54
CA ARG A 255 -54.19 19.02 26.64
C ARG A 255 -54.98 17.71 26.75
N GLY A 256 -55.92 17.46 27.64
CA GLY A 256 -56.66 18.27 28.59
C GLY A 256 -58.02 17.56 28.73
N ASN A 257 -58.41 17.29 29.98
CA ASN A 257 -59.78 17.08 30.49
C ASN A 257 -60.49 15.70 30.41
N ILE A 258 -60.62 15.14 31.62
CA ILE A 258 -61.82 14.58 32.31
C ILE A 258 -62.09 13.05 32.17
N PRO A 259 -62.36 12.35 33.30
CA PRO A 259 -62.39 10.90 33.39
C PRO A 259 -63.81 10.32 33.40
N VAL A 260 -63.98 9.11 32.86
CA VAL A 260 -65.13 8.23 33.16
C VAL A 260 -64.64 6.80 33.32
N MET A 261 -65.10 6.18 34.41
CA MET A 261 -64.86 4.81 34.85
C MET A 261 -65.40 3.76 33.87
N SER A 262 -64.79 2.57 33.83
CA SER A 262 -65.42 1.25 34.03
C SER A 262 -64.44 0.16 33.52
N VAL A 263 -64.05 -0.83 34.31
CA VAL A 263 -64.72 -2.13 34.56
C VAL A 263 -64.01 -3.29 33.83
N LEU A 264 -63.45 -4.16 34.67
CA LEU A 264 -63.33 -5.63 34.62
C LEU A 264 -62.61 -6.37 33.48
N SER A 265 -61.87 -7.39 33.97
CA SER A 265 -61.65 -8.73 33.40
C SER A 265 -60.56 -8.85 32.32
N ARG A 266 -59.80 -9.95 32.17
CA ARG A 266 -59.60 -11.24 32.86
C ARG A 266 -58.60 -12.03 31.96
N GLU A 267 -58.02 -13.10 32.48
CA GLU A 267 -57.39 -14.25 31.76
C GLU A 267 -55.92 -14.15 31.27
N GLU A 268 -54.99 -14.51 32.16
CA GLU A 268 -54.34 -15.84 32.27
C GLU A 268 -54.15 -16.83 31.06
N VAL A 269 -52.85 -17.12 30.80
CA VAL A 269 -52.14 -18.39 30.45
C VAL A 269 -52.15 -19.00 28.99
N PRO A 270 -51.29 -20.00 28.63
CA PRO A 270 -50.05 -19.80 27.86
C PRO A 270 -49.90 -20.76 26.65
N ALA A 271 -48.67 -20.85 26.12
CA ALA A 271 -47.97 -22.04 25.60
C ALA A 271 -47.43 -21.89 24.16
N LEU A 272 -46.11 -21.91 24.02
CA LEU A 272 -45.44 -22.16 22.74
C LEU A 272 -44.67 -23.48 22.81
N LYS A 273 -45.10 -24.39 21.94
CA LYS A 273 -44.59 -25.73 21.71
C LYS A 273 -43.27 -25.70 20.95
N VAL A 274 -42.34 -26.51 21.44
CA VAL A 274 -41.19 -27.08 20.74
C VAL A 274 -41.65 -27.86 19.50
N ARG A 275 -40.99 -27.67 18.36
CA ARG A 275 -41.04 -28.66 17.27
C ARG A 275 -39.74 -28.75 16.47
N SER A 276 -39.16 -29.94 16.58
CA SER A 276 -38.10 -30.56 15.79
C SER A 276 -38.56 -30.89 14.36
N ARG A 277 -37.65 -30.81 13.37
CA ARG A 277 -37.67 -31.48 12.06
C ARG A 277 -36.24 -31.49 11.50
N GLN A 278 -35.57 -32.65 11.50
CA GLN A 278 -35.55 -33.71 10.47
C GLN A 278 -34.59 -33.46 9.31
N THR A 279 -33.66 -34.42 9.25
CA THR A 279 -32.53 -34.69 8.36
C THR A 279 -32.96 -35.23 7.00
N THR A 280 -32.14 -34.98 5.97
CA THR A 280 -32.24 -35.59 4.63
C THR A 280 -30.86 -36.16 4.25
N PRO A 281 -30.75 -37.37 3.66
CA PRO A 281 -29.47 -37.96 3.29
C PRO A 281 -29.10 -37.66 1.83
N ALA A 282 -27.81 -37.42 1.58
CA ALA A 282 -27.22 -37.26 0.26
C ALA A 282 -26.35 -38.47 -0.12
N ILE A 283 -26.43 -38.83 -1.40
CA ILE A 283 -25.87 -39.99 -2.10
C ILE A 283 -24.36 -39.79 -2.35
N PRO A 284 -23.51 -40.83 -2.23
CA PRO A 284 -22.09 -40.74 -2.58
C PRO A 284 -21.84 -41.19 -4.04
N VAL A 285 -21.09 -40.39 -4.80
CA VAL A 285 -20.56 -40.75 -6.13
C VAL A 285 -19.04 -40.83 -6.04
N GLN A 286 -18.50 -42.02 -6.30
CA GLN A 286 -17.06 -42.32 -6.34
C GLN A 286 -16.44 -41.98 -7.71
N PRO A 287 -15.19 -41.48 -7.78
CA PRO A 287 -14.43 -41.41 -9.01
C PRO A 287 -13.59 -42.67 -9.28
N LYS A 288 -13.67 -43.16 -10.53
CA LYS A 288 -12.93 -44.30 -11.07
C LYS A 288 -11.44 -43.97 -11.24
N ARG A 289 -10.57 -44.74 -10.56
CA ARG A 289 -9.13 -44.82 -10.82
C ARG A 289 -8.87 -45.67 -12.07
N ARG A 290 -8.12 -45.13 -13.03
CA ARG A 290 -7.42 -45.92 -14.07
C ARG A 290 -5.92 -45.86 -13.76
N GLY A 291 -5.33 -47.02 -13.50
CA GLY A 291 -3.88 -47.20 -13.48
C GLY A 291 -3.41 -47.92 -14.74
N TRP A 292 -2.13 -47.72 -15.11
CA TRP A 292 -1.26 -48.61 -15.91
C TRP A 292 0.08 -47.88 -16.23
N PRO A 293 1.16 -48.55 -16.67
CA PRO A 293 2.07 -49.33 -15.81
C PRO A 293 3.57 -48.97 -15.99
N LYS A 294 4.39 -49.56 -15.10
CA LYS A 294 5.84 -49.84 -15.11
C LYS A 294 6.65 -49.56 -16.39
N SER A 295 7.83 -48.93 -16.23
CA SER A 295 9.09 -49.36 -16.89
C SER A 295 10.32 -48.60 -16.33
N ARG A 296 11.35 -49.34 -15.91
CA ARG A 296 12.74 -48.90 -15.68
C ARG A 296 13.55 -49.23 -16.95
N PRO A 297 14.64 -48.50 -17.23
CA PRO A 297 15.95 -49.15 -17.09
C PRO A 297 17.01 -48.26 -16.42
N ARG A 298 18.20 -48.84 -16.29
CA ARG A 298 19.27 -48.66 -15.30
C ARG A 298 20.57 -48.24 -16.03
N LYS A 299 21.53 -47.67 -15.28
CA LYS A 299 23.00 -47.51 -15.55
C LYS A 299 23.37 -46.38 -16.53
N SER A 300 24.51 -45.66 -16.39
CA SER A 300 25.84 -46.02 -15.86
C SER A 300 26.71 -44.78 -15.55
N ASN A 301 27.68 -44.98 -14.63
CA ASN A 301 29.04 -44.44 -14.55
C ASN A 301 29.30 -42.93 -14.70
N ILE A 302 29.71 -42.30 -13.60
CA ILE A 302 30.52 -41.08 -13.60
C ILE A 302 31.91 -41.50 -13.10
N GLU A 303 32.90 -41.41 -13.99
CA GLU A 303 34.31 -41.60 -13.71
C GLU A 303 34.86 -40.34 -13.02
N GLU A 304 35.49 -40.54 -11.86
CA GLU A 304 36.44 -39.60 -11.26
C GLU A 304 37.77 -39.68 -12.02
N GLY A 305 38.38 -38.52 -12.28
CA GLY A 305 39.83 -38.43 -12.50
C GLY A 305 40.25 -37.65 -13.74
N ALA A 306 40.23 -36.32 -13.65
CA ALA A 306 41.05 -35.49 -14.51
C ALA A 306 41.72 -34.39 -13.69
N THR A 307 43.04 -34.52 -13.55
CA THR A 307 43.96 -33.54 -12.95
C THR A 307 44.02 -32.29 -13.85
N PRO A 308 43.79 -31.08 -13.34
CA PRO A 308 43.83 -29.88 -14.19
C PRO A 308 45.26 -29.55 -14.62
N GLN A 309 45.44 -29.37 -15.94
CA GLN A 309 46.68 -28.86 -16.52
C GLN A 309 46.81 -27.35 -16.27
N PRO A 310 48.02 -26.85 -15.94
CA PRO A 310 48.28 -25.43 -15.77
C PRO A 310 48.57 -24.80 -17.13
N GLY A 311 47.60 -24.07 -17.70
CA GLY A 311 47.90 -23.28 -18.89
C GLY A 311 46.68 -22.83 -19.68
N ASP A 312 45.79 -22.06 -19.05
CA ASP A 312 44.87 -21.12 -19.72
C ASP A 312 44.48 -20.07 -18.68
N MET A 313 45.24 -18.96 -18.60
CA MET A 313 44.76 -17.75 -17.93
C MET A 313 43.76 -17.12 -18.87
N GLU A 314 42.50 -17.54 -18.79
CA GLU A 314 41.39 -16.88 -19.46
C GLU A 314 41.41 -15.40 -19.04
N GLU A 315 41.58 -14.54 -20.04
CA GLU A 315 41.43 -13.10 -19.95
C GLU A 315 40.00 -12.83 -19.48
N THR A 316 39.82 -12.69 -18.16
CA THR A 316 38.53 -12.39 -17.54
C THR A 316 38.10 -11.04 -18.05
N THR A 317 37.18 -11.04 -19.00
CA THR A 317 36.53 -9.83 -19.48
C THR A 317 35.82 -9.18 -18.30
N ASP A 318 36.25 -7.99 -17.91
CA ASP A 318 35.63 -7.16 -16.87
C ASP A 318 34.19 -6.81 -17.26
N GLN A 319 33.26 -7.74 -17.01
CA GLN A 319 31.84 -7.43 -17.13
C GLN A 319 31.44 -6.61 -15.90
N PRO A 320 30.79 -5.45 -16.09
CA PRO A 320 30.33 -4.65 -14.96
C PRO A 320 29.36 -5.49 -14.14
N TYR A 321 29.58 -5.55 -12.83
CA TYR A 321 28.65 -6.20 -11.91
C TYR A 321 27.28 -5.53 -12.02
N ILE A 322 26.25 -6.30 -12.38
CA ILE A 322 24.86 -5.86 -12.38
C ILE A 322 24.16 -6.56 -11.22
N ARG A 323 23.69 -5.78 -10.25
CA ARG A 323 22.98 -6.29 -9.08
C ARG A 323 21.62 -6.85 -9.49
N ASP A 324 21.36 -8.11 -9.18
CA ASP A 324 20.05 -8.72 -9.35
C ASP A 324 19.02 -8.11 -8.40
N ALA A 325 17.73 -8.19 -8.76
CA ALA A 325 16.66 -7.75 -7.90
C ALA A 325 16.66 -8.55 -6.59
N ALA A 326 16.48 -7.87 -5.45
CA ALA A 326 16.44 -8.53 -4.15
C ALA A 326 15.41 -9.67 -4.13
N GLU A 327 15.80 -10.82 -3.60
CA GLU A 327 14.92 -11.95 -3.33
C GLU A 327 14.60 -11.98 -1.83
N TYR A 328 13.34 -12.28 -1.47
CA TYR A 328 12.95 -12.39 -0.08
C TYR A 328 13.54 -13.66 0.55
N ILE A 329 14.17 -13.51 1.72
CA ILE A 329 14.72 -14.61 2.50
C ILE A 329 14.16 -14.57 3.92
N ALA A 330 13.57 -15.68 4.36
CA ALA A 330 13.05 -15.83 5.72
C ALA A 330 14.18 -16.04 6.74
N SER A 331 13.99 -15.55 7.97
CA SER A 331 14.95 -15.78 9.06
C SER A 331 15.00 -17.26 9.45
N PRO A 332 16.17 -17.76 9.89
CA PRO A 332 16.32 -19.17 10.28
C PRO A 332 15.50 -19.54 11.53
N SER A 333 15.23 -18.58 12.42
CA SER A 333 14.36 -18.76 13.58
C SER A 333 13.53 -17.50 13.91
N ASP A 334 12.40 -17.72 14.58
CA ASP A 334 11.58 -16.67 15.18
C ASP A 334 12.22 -16.26 16.52
N GLY A 335 13.13 -15.28 16.47
CA GLY A 335 13.67 -14.68 17.69
C GLY A 335 12.58 -13.94 18.45
N ALA A 336 12.53 -14.10 19.77
CA ALA A 336 11.71 -13.24 20.61
C ALA A 336 12.20 -11.79 20.46
N GLU A 337 11.28 -10.88 20.14
CA GLU A 337 11.57 -9.47 20.02
C GLU A 337 12.16 -8.95 21.34
N PRO A 338 13.41 -8.45 21.35
CA PRO A 338 13.99 -7.89 22.57
C PRO A 338 13.19 -6.66 22.98
N VAL A 339 12.94 -6.50 24.28
CA VAL A 339 12.38 -5.23 24.78
C VAL A 339 13.49 -4.19 24.70
N ASP A 340 13.25 -3.03 24.07
CA ASP A 340 14.26 -1.95 23.91
C ASP A 340 14.93 -1.57 25.23
N GLU A 341 14.20 -1.64 26.34
CA GLU A 341 14.73 -1.42 27.69
C GLU A 341 15.86 -2.39 28.05
N GLN A 342 15.78 -3.66 27.64
CA GLN A 342 16.84 -4.64 27.85
C GLN A 342 18.08 -4.32 27.00
N VAL A 343 17.90 -3.83 25.77
CA VAL A 343 19.01 -3.37 24.91
C VAL A 343 19.70 -2.16 25.54
N ASN A 344 18.93 -1.19 26.04
CA ASN A 344 19.46 -0.02 26.75
C ASN A 344 20.27 -0.43 27.99
N LEU A 345 19.77 -1.37 28.80
CA LEU A 345 20.49 -1.88 29.96
C LEU A 345 21.79 -2.61 29.57
N ALA A 346 21.75 -3.40 28.50
CA ALA A 346 22.95 -4.06 27.96
C ALA A 346 23.99 -3.04 27.49
N PHE A 347 23.56 -1.97 26.81
CA PHE A 347 24.43 -0.90 26.34
C PHE A 347 25.12 -0.14 27.49
N LEU A 348 24.41 0.13 28.58
CA LEU A 348 25.02 0.75 29.77
C LEU A 348 26.14 -0.10 30.39
N LYS A 349 26.07 -1.42 30.23
CA LYS A 349 27.04 -2.36 30.81
C LYS A 349 28.21 -2.66 29.87
N GLU A 350 27.93 -2.79 28.58
CA GLU A 350 28.84 -3.37 27.58
C GLU A 350 29.16 -2.42 26.42
N GLY A 351 28.55 -1.23 26.38
CA GLY A 351 28.69 -0.28 25.28
C GLY A 351 30.13 0.19 25.06
N SER A 352 30.49 0.33 23.80
CA SER A 352 31.77 0.86 23.35
C SER A 352 31.95 2.32 23.77
N ARG A 353 33.16 2.65 24.24
CA ARG A 353 33.50 4.03 24.65
C ARG A 353 33.29 5.00 23.49
N GLY A 354 32.60 6.10 23.75
CA GLY A 354 32.34 7.16 22.77
C GLY A 354 31.07 6.99 21.96
N GLN A 355 30.36 5.87 22.09
CA GLN A 355 29.02 5.70 21.53
C GLN A 355 27.97 6.24 22.51
N SER A 356 26.99 6.97 22.00
CA SER A 356 25.88 7.51 22.80
C SER A 356 24.55 6.81 22.52
N ASP A 357 24.45 6.12 21.39
CA ASP A 357 23.23 5.49 20.91
C ASP A 357 23.36 3.95 20.98
N PRO A 358 22.49 3.25 21.73
CA PRO A 358 22.45 1.79 21.80
C PRO A 358 22.11 1.12 20.47
N PHE A 359 21.53 1.85 19.51
CA PHE A 359 21.19 1.36 18.17
C PHE A 359 22.19 1.81 17.09
N SER A 360 23.30 2.44 17.48
CA SER A 360 24.44 2.64 16.58
C SER A 360 25.01 1.28 16.13
N PRO A 361 25.38 1.10 14.85
CA PRO A 361 26.04 -0.11 14.36
C PRO A 361 27.36 -0.40 15.09
N TYR A 362 27.94 0.62 15.74
CA TYR A 362 29.20 0.54 16.48
C TYR A 362 29.01 0.55 18.00
N ALA A 363 27.77 0.56 18.49
CA ALA A 363 27.42 0.64 19.91
C ALA A 363 28.12 -0.41 20.77
N PHE A 364 28.36 -1.62 20.24
CA PHE A 364 29.04 -2.72 20.92
C PHE A 364 30.35 -3.12 20.23
N GLY A 365 30.86 -2.29 19.31
CA GLY A 365 32.05 -2.60 18.51
C GLY A 365 31.82 -3.66 17.42
N GLY A 366 30.56 -3.90 17.05
CA GLY A 366 30.12 -4.92 16.10
C GLY A 366 28.80 -5.59 16.54
N PRO A 367 28.47 -6.77 15.98
CA PRO A 367 27.30 -7.54 16.43
C PRO A 367 27.50 -8.03 17.87
N ARG A 368 26.43 -8.03 18.67
CA ARG A 368 26.49 -8.55 20.04
C ARG A 368 26.67 -10.07 20.05
N CYS A 369 27.53 -10.58 20.95
CA CYS A 369 27.74 -12.02 21.12
C CYS A 369 26.83 -12.67 22.18
N SER A 370 25.98 -11.90 22.85
CA SER A 370 25.07 -12.40 23.88
C SER A 370 23.74 -11.64 23.90
N PRO A 371 22.63 -12.27 24.33
CA PRO A 371 21.32 -11.62 24.37
C PRO A 371 21.28 -10.44 25.36
N PRO A 372 20.34 -9.49 25.19
CA PRO A 372 19.34 -9.38 24.12
C PRO A 372 19.91 -8.95 22.76
N PHE A 373 19.71 -9.73 21.71
CA PHE A 373 20.18 -9.37 20.35
C PHE A 373 19.30 -8.27 19.78
N ARG A 374 19.87 -7.19 19.25
CA ARG A 374 19.09 -6.12 18.62
C ARG A 374 18.46 -6.63 17.31
N LEU A 375 17.30 -6.10 16.95
CA LEU A 375 16.73 -6.33 15.62
C LEU A 375 17.53 -5.52 14.59
N LEU A 376 17.92 -6.14 13.49
CA LEU A 376 18.84 -5.51 12.52
C LEU A 376 18.24 -4.25 11.88
N HIS A 377 16.93 -4.21 11.68
CA HIS A 377 16.25 -3.05 11.10
C HIS A 377 16.06 -1.87 12.07
N HIS A 378 16.30 -2.07 13.38
CA HIS A 378 16.36 -0.99 14.37
C HIS A 378 17.77 -0.37 14.46
N ILE A 379 18.79 -1.06 13.96
CA ILE A 379 20.17 -0.56 13.96
C ILE A 379 20.33 0.46 12.84
N ALA A 380 20.97 1.60 13.13
CA ALA A 380 21.24 2.62 12.12
C ALA A 380 22.17 2.10 11.01
N GLN A 381 22.11 2.70 9.83
CA GLN A 381 23.00 2.36 8.71
C GLN A 381 24.47 2.56 9.11
N PRO A 382 25.38 1.62 8.75
CA PRO A 382 26.82 1.76 8.98
C PRO A 382 27.42 2.89 8.16
N ASP A 383 28.65 3.28 8.51
CA ASP A 383 29.42 4.26 7.73
C ASP A 383 29.56 3.77 6.28
N PRO A 384 29.29 4.59 5.25
CA PRO A 384 29.47 4.20 3.86
C PRO A 384 30.87 3.67 3.52
N GLN A 385 31.92 4.11 4.23
CA GLN A 385 33.29 3.62 4.02
C GLN A 385 33.57 2.27 4.70
N ASP A 386 32.67 1.79 5.55
CA ASP A 386 32.78 0.49 6.20
C ASP A 386 32.26 -0.62 5.28
N SER A 387 33.18 -1.37 4.70
CA SER A 387 32.93 -2.56 3.87
C SER A 387 33.08 -3.88 4.64
N SER A 388 33.09 -3.82 5.99
CA SER A 388 33.17 -5.03 6.81
C SER A 388 31.95 -5.94 6.59
N GLY A 389 32.13 -7.24 6.87
CA GLY A 389 31.03 -8.21 6.77
C GLY A 389 29.83 -7.86 7.68
N TRP A 390 30.07 -7.13 8.78
CA TRP A 390 29.02 -6.60 9.65
C TRP A 390 28.20 -5.52 8.94
N ALA A 391 28.87 -4.51 8.38
CA ALA A 391 28.21 -3.43 7.66
C ALA A 391 27.39 -3.95 6.49
N GLU A 392 27.95 -4.88 5.71
CA GLU A 392 27.22 -5.50 4.59
C GLU A 392 26.01 -6.33 5.04
N ASN A 393 26.09 -7.02 6.19
CA ASN A 393 24.94 -7.74 6.73
C ASN A 393 23.82 -6.79 7.15
N LEU A 394 24.14 -5.62 7.72
CA LEU A 394 23.16 -4.58 8.06
C LEU A 394 22.48 -3.99 6.82
N ARG A 395 23.28 -3.63 5.80
CA ARG A 395 22.74 -3.10 4.53
C ARG A 395 21.80 -4.10 3.86
N TRP A 396 22.19 -5.39 3.83
CA TRP A 396 21.33 -6.44 3.31
C TRP A 396 20.04 -6.59 4.11
N ALA A 397 20.12 -6.61 5.45
CA ALA A 397 18.94 -6.72 6.30
C ALA A 397 18.00 -5.50 6.13
N TYR A 398 18.57 -4.32 5.92
CA TYR A 398 17.79 -3.11 5.61
C TYR A 398 17.14 -3.19 4.24
N GLU A 399 17.81 -3.70 3.21
CA GLU A 399 17.19 -3.92 1.90
C GLU A 399 16.05 -4.94 1.99
N GLN A 400 16.27 -6.05 2.71
CA GLN A 400 15.19 -7.02 2.96
C GLN A 400 14.00 -6.36 3.64
N CYS A 401 14.26 -5.53 4.65
CA CYS A 401 13.22 -4.72 5.31
C CYS A 401 12.53 -3.77 4.31
N ALA A 402 13.27 -2.94 3.59
CA ALA A 402 12.73 -1.97 2.66
C ALA A 402 11.85 -2.62 1.56
N CYS A 403 12.28 -3.78 1.05
CA CYS A 403 11.60 -4.50 -0.01
C CYS A 403 10.46 -5.39 0.50
N PHE A 404 10.60 -6.01 1.68
CA PHE A 404 9.78 -7.15 2.10
C PHE A 404 9.14 -7.07 3.49
N TRP A 405 9.45 -6.03 4.29
CA TRP A 405 8.96 -5.86 5.66
C TRP A 405 7.50 -6.27 5.86
N TYR A 406 6.64 -5.79 4.95
CA TYR A 406 5.21 -5.97 5.10
C TYR A 406 4.65 -7.25 4.50
N SER A 407 5.38 -7.87 3.56
CA SER A 407 4.94 -9.13 2.92
C SER A 407 5.23 -10.33 3.80
N PHE A 408 6.34 -10.27 4.54
CA PHE A 408 6.89 -11.47 5.16
C PHE A 408 7.44 -11.28 6.57
N ARG A 409 7.23 -10.11 7.22
CA ARG A 409 7.72 -9.86 8.58
C ARG A 409 9.24 -10.07 8.69
N THR A 410 10.00 -9.24 7.97
CA THR A 410 11.48 -9.23 8.09
C THR A 410 11.96 -8.62 9.40
N ASP A 411 11.05 -8.31 10.33
CA ASP A 411 11.33 -7.82 11.68
C ASP A 411 12.00 -8.88 12.57
N THR A 412 12.11 -10.12 12.09
CA THR A 412 12.71 -11.24 12.83
C THR A 412 14.23 -11.29 12.75
N TRP A 413 14.88 -10.59 11.80
CA TRP A 413 16.33 -10.57 11.69
C TRP A 413 16.97 -9.83 12.88
N ASN A 414 17.88 -10.49 13.59
CA ASN A 414 18.57 -9.95 14.77
C ASN A 414 20.07 -10.25 14.73
N GLU A 415 20.81 -9.72 15.72
CA GLU A 415 22.28 -9.86 15.82
C GLU A 415 22.79 -11.24 16.27
N SER A 416 21.93 -12.24 16.46
CA SER A 416 22.38 -13.55 16.91
C SER A 416 23.39 -14.16 15.91
N PRO A 417 24.41 -14.89 16.39
CA PRO A 417 25.40 -15.51 15.50
C PRO A 417 24.78 -16.35 14.37
N GLU A 418 23.71 -17.08 14.68
CA GLU A 418 22.96 -17.87 13.70
C GLU A 418 22.41 -17.01 12.55
N HIS A 419 21.77 -15.87 12.87
CA HIS A 419 21.23 -14.97 11.86
C HIS A 419 22.36 -14.31 11.05
N MET A 420 23.43 -13.85 11.72
CA MET A 420 24.55 -13.18 11.06
C MET A 420 25.31 -14.10 10.09
N GLU A 421 25.53 -15.36 10.47
CA GLU A 421 26.14 -16.38 9.62
C GLU A 421 25.23 -16.72 8.43
N PHE A 422 23.92 -16.84 8.67
CA PHE A 422 22.95 -17.13 7.62
C PHE A 422 22.91 -16.00 6.58
N ILE A 423 22.85 -14.74 7.00
CA ILE A 423 22.89 -13.58 6.08
C ILE A 423 24.20 -13.59 5.27
N ALA A 424 25.34 -13.78 5.92
CA ALA A 424 26.63 -13.80 5.23
C ALA A 424 26.72 -14.92 4.17
N LYS A 425 26.19 -16.10 4.49
CA LYS A 425 26.08 -17.22 3.55
C LYS A 425 25.17 -16.88 2.36
N THR A 426 23.98 -16.36 2.63
CA THR A 426 23.02 -15.97 1.59
C THR A 426 23.58 -14.90 0.66
N ARG A 427 24.23 -13.86 1.19
CA ARG A 427 24.87 -12.82 0.36
C ARG A 427 25.91 -13.42 -0.58
N LYS A 428 26.73 -14.34 -0.08
CA LYS A 428 27.74 -15.03 -0.89
C LYS A 428 27.12 -15.88 -1.99
N GLU A 429 26.04 -16.60 -1.69
CA GLU A 429 25.32 -17.44 -2.66
C GLU A 429 24.61 -16.63 -3.74
N GLN A 430 24.06 -15.47 -3.37
CA GLN A 430 23.39 -14.53 -4.29
C GLN A 430 24.37 -13.58 -5.01
N LEU A 431 25.68 -13.70 -4.75
CA LEU A 431 26.69 -12.73 -5.19
C LEU A 431 26.28 -11.28 -4.88
N TRP A 432 25.61 -11.07 -3.74
CA TRP A 432 25.08 -9.78 -3.35
C TRP A 432 26.18 -8.87 -2.81
N ALA A 433 26.21 -7.63 -3.27
CA ALA A 433 27.06 -6.55 -2.78
C ALA A 433 26.24 -5.26 -2.61
N SER A 434 26.53 -4.49 -1.56
CA SER A 434 25.96 -3.16 -1.40
C SER A 434 26.50 -2.19 -2.46
N GLU A 435 25.82 -1.05 -2.66
CA GLU A 435 26.32 -0.01 -3.57
C GLU A 435 27.63 0.58 -3.04
N GLU A 436 27.73 0.74 -1.72
CA GLU A 436 28.92 1.26 -1.05
C GLU A 436 30.14 0.35 -1.23
N LEU A 437 29.96 -0.97 -1.20
CA LEU A 437 31.04 -1.90 -1.50
C LEU A 437 31.50 -1.78 -2.96
N LEU A 438 30.56 -1.61 -3.90
CA LEU A 438 30.87 -1.46 -5.32
C LEU A 438 31.56 -0.14 -5.64
N GLU A 439 31.29 0.93 -4.87
CA GLU A 439 31.98 2.21 -5.01
C GLU A 439 33.43 2.19 -4.52
N LEU A 440 33.78 1.22 -3.65
CA LEU A 440 35.12 1.06 -3.08
C LEU A 440 36.04 0.12 -3.89
N LEU A 441 35.47 -0.69 -4.79
CA LEU A 441 36.19 -1.61 -5.70
C LEU A 441 36.58 -0.89 -6.99
#